data_AF-A0A136LPG1-F1
#
_entry.id   AF-A0A136LPG1-F1
#
_cell.length_a   1.000
_cell.length_b   1.000
_cell.length_c   1.000
_cell.angle_alpha   90.00
_cell.angle_beta   90.00
_cell.angle_gamma   90.00
#
_symmetry.space_group_name_H-M   'P 1'
#
loop_
_entity.id
_entity.type
_entity.pdbx_description
1 polymer ?
#
loop_
_entity_poly.entity_id
_entity_poly.type
_entity_poly.pdbx_seq_one_letter_code
_entity_poly.pdbx_strand_id
1 'polypeptide(L)'
;MRLFFGVILVLMYSSTVAQPEVTLSGVVQDSTTFQPLPFVAVQIKSKPIGVSTSESGTFHITCSLGDTLVFTRLGHKPHLLRVSKADDRLRILLAEDSRMLKDVTVYGDYTIKGVDDWKKDLPPNTQVQVLNKTLEPQPNEVAVFGPGITIGLGGKDKTKNKRDELGRTETYRKTISDPETKKKLIELYNLTEEQYNKN
;
A
#
# COMPACT_ATOMS: atom_id res chain seq x y z
N MET A 1 30.30 60.89 8.55
CA MET A 1 28.82 60.97 8.65
C MET A 1 28.08 61.16 7.31
N ARG A 2 28.62 61.89 6.32
CA ARG A 2 27.95 62.10 5.02
C ARG A 2 27.69 60.82 4.18
N LEU A 3 28.59 59.85 4.24
CA LEU A 3 28.46 58.56 3.52
C LEU A 3 27.42 57.62 4.15
N PHE A 4 27.17 57.72 5.46
CA PHE A 4 26.23 56.85 6.17
C PHE A 4 24.77 57.17 5.81
N PHE A 5 24.47 58.45 5.56
CA PHE A 5 23.12 58.89 5.19
C PHE A 5 22.71 58.43 3.79
N GLY A 6 23.66 58.35 2.85
CA GLY A 6 23.41 57.87 1.49
C GLY A 6 23.08 56.37 1.43
N VAL A 7 23.74 55.55 2.26
CA VAL A 7 23.50 54.09 2.31
C VAL A 7 22.13 53.76 2.90
N ILE A 8 21.67 54.51 3.91
CA ILE A 8 20.32 54.37 4.48
C ILE A 8 19.24 54.78 3.48
N LEU A 9 19.47 55.82 2.67
CA LEU A 9 18.52 56.25 1.65
C LEU A 9 18.37 55.21 0.52
N VAL A 10 19.46 54.57 0.09
CA VAL A 10 19.42 53.51 -0.94
C VAL A 10 18.72 52.25 -0.43
N LEU A 11 18.85 51.92 0.86
CA LEU A 11 18.15 50.76 1.44
C LEU A 11 16.63 50.94 1.46
N MET A 12 16.13 52.18 1.61
CA MET A 12 14.69 52.51 1.63
C MET A 12 14.02 52.49 0.26
N TYR A 13 14.80 52.47 -0.84
CA TYR A 13 14.27 52.32 -2.21
C TYR A 13 14.11 50.86 -2.65
N SER A 14 14.36 49.90 -1.75
CA SER A 14 14.11 48.48 -1.99
C SER A 14 12.60 48.22 -1.89
N SER A 15 11.84 48.69 -2.88
CA SER A 15 10.42 48.36 -3.01
C SER A 15 10.28 46.85 -3.10
N THR A 16 9.79 46.23 -2.03
CA THR A 16 9.43 44.82 -2.02
C THR A 16 8.34 44.60 -3.06
N VAL A 17 8.68 43.99 -4.19
CA VAL A 17 7.70 43.55 -5.19
C VAL A 17 6.88 42.42 -4.58
N ALA A 18 5.73 42.77 -4.02
CA ALA A 18 4.72 41.80 -3.65
C ALA A 18 4.21 41.14 -4.95
N GLN A 19 4.29 39.81 -5.03
CA GLN A 19 3.76 39.09 -6.19
C GLN A 19 2.24 39.30 -6.25
N PRO A 20 1.65 39.51 -7.45
CA PRO A 20 0.21 39.66 -7.59
C PRO A 20 -0.52 38.48 -6.96
N GLU A 21 -1.39 38.75 -5.99
CA GLU A 21 -2.27 37.75 -5.41
C GLU A 21 -3.42 37.44 -6.36
N VAL A 22 -3.71 36.16 -6.50
CA VAL A 22 -4.70 35.61 -7.39
C VAL A 22 -5.56 34.63 -6.61
N THR A 23 -6.87 34.78 -6.72
CA THR A 23 -7.83 33.82 -6.16
C THR A 23 -8.03 32.70 -7.17
N LEU A 24 -7.95 31.45 -6.71
CA LEU A 24 -8.30 30.27 -7.47
C LEU A 24 -9.51 29.61 -6.84
N SER A 25 -10.45 29.21 -7.70
CA SER A 25 -11.63 28.47 -7.28
C SER A 25 -11.92 27.31 -8.21
N GLY A 26 -12.53 26.27 -7.66
CA GLY A 26 -12.74 25.03 -8.41
C GLY A 26 -13.35 23.92 -7.58
N VAL A 27 -13.44 22.75 -8.21
CA VAL A 27 -13.97 21.51 -7.63
C VAL A 27 -12.91 20.42 -7.71
N VAL A 28 -12.75 19.69 -6.61
CA VAL A 28 -11.92 18.49 -6.56
C VAL A 28 -12.81 17.26 -6.71
N GLN A 29 -12.45 16.37 -7.62
CA GLN A 29 -13.17 15.14 -7.91
C GLN A 29 -12.22 13.94 -7.94
N ASP A 30 -12.78 12.76 -7.79
CA ASP A 30 -12.09 11.49 -7.98
C ASP A 30 -11.83 11.25 -9.48
N SER A 31 -10.63 10.81 -9.83
CA SER A 31 -10.26 10.48 -11.21
C SER A 31 -10.97 9.23 -11.77
N THR A 32 -11.43 8.33 -10.91
CA THR A 32 -12.07 7.06 -11.29
C THR A 32 -13.59 7.20 -11.31
N THR A 33 -14.16 7.72 -10.22
CA THR A 33 -15.61 7.80 -10.04
C THR A 33 -16.21 9.12 -10.52
N PHE A 34 -15.38 10.15 -10.77
CA PHE A 34 -15.79 11.53 -11.09
C PHE A 34 -16.71 12.17 -10.04
N GLN A 35 -16.77 11.58 -8.84
CA GLN A 35 -17.54 12.13 -7.73
C GLN A 35 -16.77 13.26 -7.04
N PRO A 36 -17.47 14.31 -6.55
CA PRO A 36 -16.84 15.37 -5.78
C PRO A 36 -16.24 14.84 -4.48
N LEU A 37 -15.03 15.30 -4.14
CA LEU A 37 -14.30 14.86 -2.97
C LEU A 37 -14.35 15.93 -1.86
N PRO A 38 -15.10 15.69 -0.76
CA PRO A 38 -15.09 16.60 0.37
C PRO A 38 -13.82 16.49 1.22
N PHE A 39 -13.53 17.50 2.05
CA PHE A 39 -12.43 17.46 3.03
C PHE A 39 -11.02 17.18 2.44
N VAL A 40 -10.77 17.55 1.19
CA VAL A 40 -9.44 17.51 0.58
C VAL A 40 -8.64 18.69 1.13
N ALA A 41 -7.44 18.45 1.65
CA ALA A 41 -6.53 19.52 2.07
C ALA A 41 -5.83 20.11 0.85
N VAL A 42 -5.97 21.43 0.68
CA VAL A 42 -5.36 22.22 -0.39
C VAL A 42 -4.36 23.17 0.25
N GLN A 43 -3.07 22.98 0.01
CA GLN A 43 -2.00 23.74 0.64
C GLN A 43 -1.06 24.35 -0.39
N ILE A 44 -0.51 25.51 -0.10
CA ILE A 44 0.54 26.11 -0.93
C ILE A 44 1.89 25.56 -0.47
N LYS A 45 2.66 24.89 -1.33
CA LYS A 45 3.93 24.25 -0.94
C LYS A 45 4.92 25.21 -0.27
N SER A 46 4.92 26.48 -0.66
CA SER A 46 5.85 27.49 -0.15
C SER A 46 5.34 28.25 1.09
N LYS A 47 4.06 28.13 1.46
CA LYS A 47 3.43 28.96 2.50
C LYS A 47 2.62 28.08 3.47
N PRO A 48 2.57 28.39 4.77
CA PRO A 48 1.74 27.64 5.73
C PRO A 48 0.23 27.90 5.58
N ILE A 49 -0.20 28.44 4.44
CA ILE A 49 -1.59 28.78 4.13
C ILE A 49 -2.21 27.59 3.39
N GLY A 50 -3.36 27.14 3.87
CA GLY A 50 -4.13 26.08 3.24
C GLY A 50 -5.60 26.14 3.62
N VAL A 51 -6.42 25.51 2.78
CA VAL A 51 -7.88 25.42 2.93
C VAL A 51 -8.31 23.97 2.75
N SER A 52 -9.49 23.61 3.25
CA SER A 52 -10.12 22.32 2.99
C SER A 52 -11.28 22.47 2.00
N THR A 53 -11.51 21.47 1.13
CA THR A 53 -12.71 21.45 0.29
C THR A 53 -13.99 21.29 1.12
N SER A 54 -15.08 21.88 0.64
CA SER A 54 -16.42 21.77 1.22
C SER A 54 -17.07 20.40 0.96
N GLU A 55 -18.29 20.17 1.47
CA GLU A 55 -19.06 18.94 1.23
C GLU A 55 -19.31 18.67 -0.27
N SER A 56 -19.43 19.72 -1.09
CA SER A 56 -19.58 19.61 -2.55
C SER A 56 -18.25 19.51 -3.30
N GLY A 57 -17.12 19.38 -2.58
CA GLY A 57 -15.78 19.32 -3.16
C GLY A 57 -15.23 20.64 -3.68
N THR A 58 -15.91 21.76 -3.42
CA THR A 58 -15.46 23.09 -3.85
C THR A 58 -14.35 23.63 -2.95
N PHE A 59 -13.39 24.36 -3.52
CA PHE A 59 -12.35 25.08 -2.79
C PHE A 59 -12.18 26.51 -3.32
N HIS A 60 -11.70 27.39 -2.45
CA HIS A 60 -11.33 28.77 -2.77
C HIS A 60 -10.03 29.09 -2.01
N ILE A 61 -8.98 29.48 -2.73
CA ILE A 61 -7.68 29.81 -2.12
C ILE A 61 -7.03 30.99 -2.82
N THR A 62 -6.47 31.91 -2.05
CA THR A 62 -5.68 33.04 -2.56
C THR A 62 -4.20 32.66 -2.57
N CYS A 63 -3.55 32.78 -3.72
CA CYS A 63 -2.17 32.37 -3.94
C CYS A 63 -1.47 33.30 -4.94
N SER A 64 -0.14 33.23 -5.05
CA SER A 64 0.61 34.06 -6.00
C SER A 64 0.87 33.30 -7.30
N LEU A 65 1.00 34.02 -8.41
CA LEU A 65 1.39 33.40 -9.68
C LEU A 65 2.75 32.70 -9.56
N GLY A 66 2.83 31.44 -9.96
CA GLY A 66 4.02 30.60 -9.86
C GLY A 66 4.07 29.71 -8.63
N ASP A 67 3.19 29.91 -7.64
CA ASP A 67 3.05 29.02 -6.48
C ASP A 67 2.62 27.60 -6.92
N THR A 68 2.98 26.59 -6.12
CA THR A 68 2.53 25.21 -6.34
C THR A 68 1.54 24.82 -5.25
N LEU A 69 0.31 24.52 -5.66
CA LEU A 69 -0.73 23.97 -4.82
C LEU A 69 -0.55 22.46 -4.72
N VAL A 70 -0.75 21.94 -3.52
CA VAL A 70 -0.68 20.52 -3.19
C VAL A 70 -2.05 20.10 -2.67
N PHE A 71 -2.66 19.15 -3.36
CA PHE A 71 -3.93 18.55 -2.99
C PHE A 71 -3.67 17.20 -2.36
N THR A 72 -4.11 17.02 -1.12
CA THR A 72 -3.89 15.80 -0.33
C THR A 72 -5.18 15.32 0.30
N ARG A 73 -5.44 14.02 0.18
CA ARG A 73 -6.55 13.33 0.83
C ARG A 73 -6.13 11.90 1.17
N LEU A 74 -6.70 11.36 2.25
CA LEU A 74 -6.47 9.97 2.64
C LEU A 74 -6.90 9.01 1.51
N GLY A 75 -6.06 8.03 1.23
CA GLY A 75 -6.30 7.03 0.16
C GLY A 75 -6.13 7.56 -1.26
N HIS A 76 -5.62 8.78 -1.46
CA HIS A 76 -5.39 9.37 -2.78
C HIS A 76 -3.94 9.80 -2.94
N LYS A 77 -3.44 9.80 -4.18
CA LYS A 77 -2.11 10.31 -4.51
C LYS A 77 -2.11 11.84 -4.43
N PRO A 78 -1.07 12.45 -3.84
CA PRO A 78 -0.96 13.90 -3.79
C PRO A 78 -0.84 14.47 -5.20
N HIS A 79 -1.68 15.44 -5.53
CA HIS A 79 -1.64 16.12 -6.81
C HIS A 79 -1.00 17.50 -6.66
N LEU A 80 -0.04 17.84 -7.54
CA LEU A 80 0.64 19.12 -7.53
C LEU A 80 0.22 19.95 -8.74
N LEU A 81 -0.31 21.13 -8.50
CA LEU A 81 -0.71 22.07 -9.55
C LEU A 81 0.12 23.35 -9.43
N ARG A 82 0.81 23.72 -10.52
CA ARG A 82 1.49 25.01 -10.61
C ARG A 82 0.52 26.09 -11.09
N VAL A 83 0.44 27.18 -10.35
CA VAL A 83 -0.45 28.30 -10.65
C VAL A 83 0.16 29.14 -11.77
N SER A 84 -0.42 29.07 -12.97
CA SER A 84 0.04 29.87 -14.12
C SER A 84 -0.84 31.08 -14.42
N LYS A 85 -2.13 31.02 -14.07
CA LYS A 85 -3.14 32.06 -14.35
C LYS A 85 -4.21 32.04 -13.27
N ALA A 86 -4.95 33.15 -13.15
CA ALA A 86 -6.19 33.20 -12.40
C ALA A 86 -7.26 32.37 -13.13
N ASP A 87 -7.86 31.42 -12.42
CA ASP A 87 -8.96 30.62 -12.95
C ASP A 87 -9.95 30.31 -11.82
N ASP A 88 -11.22 30.53 -12.13
CA ASP A 88 -12.36 30.36 -11.22
C ASP A 88 -13.13 29.05 -11.47
N ARG A 89 -12.72 28.26 -12.47
CA ARG A 89 -13.41 27.03 -12.88
C ARG A 89 -12.47 25.84 -12.99
N LEU A 90 -11.54 25.70 -12.04
CA LEU A 90 -10.63 24.57 -12.01
C LEU A 90 -11.35 23.26 -11.68
N ARG A 91 -11.06 22.21 -12.45
CA ARG A 91 -11.44 20.82 -12.13
C ARG A 91 -10.18 20.03 -11.85
N ILE A 92 -10.04 19.54 -10.62
CA ILE A 92 -8.88 18.78 -10.18
C ILE A 92 -9.30 17.34 -9.97
N LEU A 93 -8.61 16.41 -10.63
CA LEU A 93 -8.84 14.97 -10.50
C LEU A 93 -7.77 14.35 -9.61
N LEU A 94 -8.17 13.79 -8.47
CA LEU A 94 -7.28 13.04 -7.60
C LEU A 94 -7.36 11.56 -7.94
N ALA A 95 -6.22 10.96 -8.24
CA ALA A 95 -6.12 9.52 -8.43
C ALA A 95 -6.09 8.81 -7.08
N GLU A 96 -6.83 7.72 -6.95
CA GLU A 96 -6.78 6.85 -5.78
C GLU A 96 -5.37 6.24 -5.63
N ASP A 97 -4.88 6.14 -4.39
CA ASP A 97 -3.64 5.43 -4.06
C ASP A 97 -3.99 4.01 -3.58
N SER A 98 -4.64 3.23 -4.44
CA SER A 98 -4.92 1.82 -4.19
C SER A 98 -3.62 1.01 -4.35
N ARG A 99 -2.80 1.03 -3.31
CA ARG A 99 -1.70 0.07 -3.19
C ARG A 99 -2.30 -1.29 -2.86
N MET A 100 -2.53 -2.13 -3.88
CA MET A 100 -2.69 -3.56 -3.65
C MET A 100 -1.44 -4.06 -2.93
N LEU A 101 -1.60 -4.47 -1.67
CA LEU A 101 -0.54 -5.14 -0.93
C LEU A 101 -0.19 -6.42 -1.68
N LYS A 102 1.10 -6.71 -1.84
CA LYS A 102 1.53 -7.97 -2.45
C LYS A 102 1.11 -9.12 -1.54
N ASP A 103 0.47 -10.13 -2.13
CA ASP A 103 0.14 -11.36 -1.42
C ASP A 103 1.42 -11.98 -0.85
N VAL A 104 1.45 -12.18 0.47
CA VAL A 104 2.54 -12.90 1.14
C VAL A 104 2.07 -14.33 1.36
N THR A 105 2.60 -15.27 0.59
CA THR A 105 2.40 -16.70 0.84
C THR A 105 3.32 -17.13 1.96
N VAL A 106 2.75 -17.37 3.14
CA VAL A 106 3.49 -17.93 4.28
C VAL A 106 3.54 -19.44 4.11
N TYR A 107 4.74 -19.96 3.86
CA TYR A 107 5.00 -21.40 3.96
C TYR A 107 5.33 -21.70 5.41
N GLY A 108 4.62 -22.63 6.03
CA GLY A 108 5.07 -23.21 7.30
C GLY A 108 6.33 -24.04 7.06
N ASP A 109 7.29 -24.00 7.99
CA ASP A 109 8.44 -24.90 7.96
C ASP A 109 7.94 -26.35 8.09
N TYR A 110 7.86 -27.06 6.97
CA TYR A 110 7.58 -28.49 6.97
C TYR A 110 8.91 -29.23 6.85
N THR A 111 9.33 -29.87 7.93
CA THR A 111 10.45 -30.82 7.87
C THR A 111 9.90 -32.16 7.39
N ILE A 112 10.28 -32.59 6.19
CA ILE A 112 9.94 -33.92 5.69
C ILE A 112 10.68 -34.95 6.55
N LYS A 113 9.95 -35.68 7.40
CA LYS A 113 10.51 -36.81 8.16
C LYS A 113 10.78 -37.97 7.19
N GLY A 114 11.99 -38.52 7.19
CA GLY A 114 12.38 -39.66 6.35
C GLY A 114 13.26 -39.34 5.13
N VAL A 115 13.76 -38.10 5.00
CA VAL A 115 14.70 -37.70 3.93
C VAL A 115 16.02 -38.49 3.96
N ASP A 116 16.35 -39.15 5.06
CA ASP A 116 17.57 -39.97 5.15
C ASP A 116 17.30 -41.47 5.07
N ASP A 117 16.04 -41.91 5.11
CA ASP A 117 15.71 -43.33 5.08
C ASP A 117 15.98 -43.95 3.71
N TRP A 118 15.73 -43.22 2.62
CA TRP A 118 16.01 -43.70 1.25
C TRP A 118 17.51 -43.78 0.93
N LYS A 119 18.38 -43.12 1.70
CA LYS A 119 19.83 -43.19 1.49
C LYS A 119 20.44 -44.51 1.94
N LYS A 120 19.72 -45.28 2.77
CA LYS A 120 20.18 -46.57 3.31
C LYS A 120 20.28 -47.68 2.26
N ASP A 121 19.49 -47.57 1.19
CA ASP A 121 19.42 -48.57 0.12
C ASP A 121 20.37 -48.27 -1.05
N LEU A 122 21.18 -47.21 -0.96
CA LEU A 122 22.11 -46.82 -2.03
C LEU A 122 23.41 -47.64 -1.98
N PRO A 123 23.95 -48.08 -3.14
CA PRO A 123 25.23 -48.76 -3.16
C PRO A 123 26.37 -47.85 -2.68
N PRO A 124 27.42 -48.41 -2.05
CA PRO A 124 28.42 -47.66 -1.27
C PRO A 124 29.19 -46.55 -2.01
N ASN A 125 29.18 -46.57 -3.35
CA ASN A 125 29.96 -45.66 -4.19
C ASN A 125 29.09 -44.65 -4.97
N THR A 126 27.85 -44.44 -4.56
CA THR A 126 26.92 -43.53 -5.24
C THR A 126 27.12 -42.09 -4.77
N GLN A 127 27.61 -41.21 -5.63
CA GLN A 127 27.64 -39.77 -5.34
C GLN A 127 26.25 -39.16 -5.59
N VAL A 128 25.63 -38.66 -4.53
CA VAL A 128 24.33 -37.97 -4.60
C VAL A 128 24.58 -36.47 -4.49
N GLN A 129 24.18 -35.70 -5.51
CA GLN A 129 24.11 -34.24 -5.43
C GLN A 129 22.65 -33.83 -5.26
N VAL A 130 22.36 -33.10 -4.18
CA VAL A 130 21.05 -32.48 -3.99
C VAL A 130 20.99 -31.28 -4.93
N LEU A 131 20.12 -31.34 -5.93
CA LEU A 131 19.92 -30.24 -6.85
C LEU A 131 19.11 -29.14 -6.14
N ASN A 132 19.79 -28.10 -5.65
CA ASN A 132 19.14 -26.92 -5.04
C ASN A 132 18.55 -26.01 -6.13
N LYS A 133 17.83 -26.57 -7.09
CA LYS A 133 17.14 -25.82 -8.12
C LYS A 133 15.74 -25.54 -7.62
N THR A 134 15.40 -24.26 -7.44
CA THR A 134 14.01 -23.83 -7.30
C THR A 134 13.28 -24.33 -8.54
N LEU A 135 12.47 -25.37 -8.38
CA LEU A 135 11.58 -25.83 -9.43
C LEU A 135 10.49 -24.77 -9.55
N GLU A 136 10.71 -23.79 -10.43
CA GLU A 136 9.62 -22.95 -10.89
C GLU A 136 8.58 -23.91 -11.51
N PRO A 137 7.32 -23.88 -11.06
CA PRO A 137 6.31 -24.73 -11.67
C PRO A 137 6.23 -24.36 -13.15
N GLN A 138 6.53 -25.32 -14.03
CA GLN A 138 6.23 -25.16 -15.44
C GLN A 138 4.75 -24.80 -15.54
N PRO A 139 4.36 -23.77 -16.32
CA PRO A 139 3.03 -23.15 -16.23
C PRO A 139 1.83 -24.11 -16.32
N ASN A 140 2.03 -25.34 -16.81
CA ASN A 140 0.98 -26.31 -17.10
C ASN A 140 1.14 -27.72 -16.48
N GLU A 141 2.13 -27.98 -15.61
CA GLU A 141 2.25 -29.30 -14.97
C GLU A 141 1.88 -29.25 -13.49
N VAL A 142 0.64 -29.64 -13.18
CA VAL A 142 0.19 -29.89 -11.82
C VAL A 142 0.76 -31.25 -11.37
N ALA A 143 1.89 -31.24 -10.67
CA ALA A 143 2.40 -32.44 -10.01
C ALA A 143 1.63 -32.70 -8.69
N VAL A 144 1.04 -33.88 -8.57
CA VAL A 144 0.28 -34.32 -7.38
C VAL A 144 1.06 -35.43 -6.68
N PHE A 145 1.52 -35.23 -5.44
CA PHE A 145 2.00 -36.31 -4.56
C PHE A 145 1.82 -36.00 -3.07
N GLY A 146 1.01 -36.82 -2.35
CA GLY A 146 0.75 -36.72 -0.90
C GLY A 146 -0.71 -37.02 -0.53
N PRO A 147 -1.03 -37.47 0.71
CA PRO A 147 -2.13 -38.41 1.00
C PRO A 147 -3.51 -37.87 0.58
N GLY A 148 -3.98 -38.42 -0.53
CA GLY A 148 -5.17 -37.99 -1.27
C GLY A 148 -5.03 -38.29 -2.77
N ILE A 149 -4.50 -39.45 -3.13
CA ILE A 149 -4.32 -39.86 -4.53
C ILE A 149 -5.70 -39.96 -5.19
N THR A 150 -5.94 -39.18 -6.24
CA THR A 150 -6.98 -39.50 -7.22
C THR A 150 -6.32 -39.69 -8.58
N ILE A 151 -6.34 -40.93 -9.06
CA ILE A 151 -6.05 -41.26 -10.46
C ILE A 151 -7.34 -40.97 -11.23
N GLY A 152 -7.34 -39.86 -11.95
CA GLY A 152 -8.50 -39.42 -12.72
C GLY A 152 -8.66 -40.22 -14.02
N LEU A 153 -9.41 -41.32 -13.98
CA LEU A 153 -10.17 -41.77 -15.16
C LEU A 153 -11.53 -41.07 -15.15
N GLY A 154 -11.55 -39.84 -15.68
CA GLY A 154 -12.74 -39.25 -16.32
C GLY A 154 -14.03 -39.10 -15.51
N GLY A 155 -14.00 -38.60 -14.28
CA GLY A 155 -15.22 -38.24 -13.54
C GLY A 155 -15.06 -36.96 -12.72
N LYS A 156 -15.96 -35.97 -12.90
CA LYS A 156 -15.99 -34.74 -12.09
C LYS A 156 -16.41 -35.06 -10.65
N ASP A 157 -15.47 -35.05 -9.71
CA ASP A 157 -15.75 -35.18 -8.27
C ASP A 157 -16.42 -33.90 -7.75
N LYS A 158 -17.71 -34.02 -7.41
CA LYS A 158 -18.54 -32.92 -6.90
C LYS A 158 -18.27 -32.58 -5.42
N THR A 159 -17.45 -33.37 -4.72
CA THR A 159 -17.15 -33.17 -3.29
C THR A 159 -15.86 -32.41 -3.01
N LYS A 160 -15.11 -32.03 -4.05
CA LYS A 160 -13.81 -31.36 -3.96
C LYS A 160 -13.85 -30.07 -3.13
N ASN A 161 -14.77 -29.15 -3.44
CA ASN A 161 -14.86 -27.85 -2.73
C ASN A 161 -15.07 -28.02 -1.23
N LYS A 162 -15.97 -28.93 -0.82
CA LYS A 162 -16.29 -29.17 0.59
C LYS A 162 -15.11 -29.78 1.35
N ARG A 163 -14.32 -30.64 0.70
CA ARG A 163 -13.13 -31.27 1.28
C ARG A 163 -11.98 -30.26 1.42
N ASP A 164 -11.79 -29.41 0.41
CA ASP A 164 -10.79 -28.33 0.41
C ASP A 164 -11.12 -27.25 1.48
N GLU A 165 -12.40 -26.94 1.69
CA GLU A 165 -12.88 -26.03 2.75
C GLU A 165 -12.65 -26.60 4.16
N LEU A 166 -12.93 -27.89 4.37
CA LEU A 166 -12.67 -28.57 5.65
C LEU A 166 -11.18 -28.59 5.98
N GLY A 167 -10.31 -28.91 5.02
CA GLY A 167 -8.85 -28.92 5.23
C GLY A 167 -8.26 -27.54 5.54
N ARG A 168 -8.77 -26.48 4.89
CA ARG A 168 -8.39 -25.09 5.22
C ARG A 168 -8.83 -24.71 6.63
N THR A 169 -10.04 -25.11 7.04
CA THR A 169 -10.58 -24.83 8.38
C THR A 169 -9.81 -25.57 9.46
N GLU A 170 -9.43 -26.83 9.23
CA GLU A 170 -8.61 -27.63 10.16
C GLU A 170 -7.20 -27.06 10.29
N THR A 171 -6.59 -26.63 9.17
CA THR A 171 -5.27 -26.00 9.17
C THR A 171 -5.31 -24.68 9.92
N TYR A 172 -6.28 -23.82 9.65
CA TYR A 172 -6.48 -22.54 10.36
C TYR A 172 -6.68 -22.76 11.86
N ARG A 173 -7.54 -23.72 12.24
CA ARG A 173 -7.80 -24.07 13.63
C ARG A 173 -6.54 -24.59 14.33
N LYS A 174 -5.70 -25.37 13.63
CA LYS A 174 -4.47 -25.92 14.19
C LYS A 174 -3.37 -24.87 14.35
N THR A 175 -3.23 -23.94 13.40
CA THR A 175 -2.21 -22.88 13.43
C THR A 175 -2.55 -21.78 14.44
N ILE A 176 -3.82 -21.48 14.69
CA ILE A 176 -4.22 -20.50 15.72
C ILE A 176 -4.22 -21.11 17.12
N SER A 177 -4.45 -22.42 17.23
CA SER A 177 -4.32 -23.13 18.51
C SER A 177 -2.87 -23.40 18.89
N ASP A 178 -1.91 -23.07 18.03
CA ASP A 178 -0.48 -23.30 18.26
C ASP A 178 0.08 -22.28 19.29
N PRO A 179 0.70 -22.73 20.41
CA PRO A 179 1.17 -21.85 21.47
C PRO A 179 2.26 -20.87 21.05
N GLU A 180 3.09 -21.20 20.06
CA GLU A 180 4.14 -20.29 19.56
C GLU A 180 3.54 -19.17 18.72
N THR A 181 2.59 -19.51 17.85
CA THR A 181 1.88 -18.54 17.02
C THR A 181 1.09 -17.54 17.87
N LYS A 182 0.47 -18.01 18.95
CA LYS A 182 -0.20 -17.16 19.95
C LYS A 182 0.76 -16.14 20.57
N LYS A 183 1.95 -16.56 21.01
CA LYS A 183 2.95 -15.66 21.62
C LYS A 183 3.42 -14.59 20.66
N LYS A 184 3.71 -14.95 19.40
CA LYS A 184 4.13 -13.99 18.37
C LYS A 184 3.05 -12.95 18.07
N LEU A 185 1.78 -13.36 18.04
CA LEU A 185 0.66 -12.43 17.81
C LEU A 185 0.45 -11.46 18.99
N ILE A 186 0.57 -11.95 20.22
CA ILE A 186 0.47 -11.13 21.44
C ILE A 186 1.58 -10.06 21.46
N GLU A 187 2.80 -10.45 21.11
CA GLU A 187 3.95 -9.54 21.02
C GLU A 187 3.82 -8.52 19.89
N LEU A 188 3.41 -8.96 18.70
CA LEU A 188 3.28 -8.09 17.53
C LEU A 188 2.23 -6.98 17.71
N TYR A 189 1.15 -7.29 18.44
CA TYR A 189 0.02 -6.38 18.64
C TYR A 189 -0.04 -5.75 20.04
N ASN A 190 0.97 -5.98 20.90
CA ASN A 190 1.00 -5.52 22.30
C ASN A 190 -0.30 -5.86 23.08
N LEU A 191 -0.86 -7.04 22.82
CA LEU A 191 -2.08 -7.52 23.47
C LEU A 191 -1.74 -8.23 24.78
N THR A 192 -2.67 -8.28 25.74
CA THR A 192 -2.56 -9.20 26.88
C THR A 192 -3.15 -10.58 26.55
N GLU A 193 -2.72 -11.64 27.23
CA GLU A 193 -3.28 -12.99 27.02
C GLU A 193 -4.80 -13.04 27.25
N GLU A 194 -5.32 -12.21 28.16
CA GLU A 194 -6.76 -12.06 28.42
C GLU A 194 -7.50 -11.36 27.28
N GLN A 195 -6.87 -10.36 26.65
CA GLN A 195 -7.43 -9.68 25.47
C GLN A 195 -7.39 -10.56 24.23
N TYR A 196 -6.37 -11.40 24.07
CA TYR A 196 -6.26 -12.36 22.96
C TYR A 196 -7.28 -13.51 23.07
N ASN A 197 -7.56 -13.97 24.28
CA ASN A 197 -8.50 -15.07 24.53
C ASN A 197 -9.96 -14.62 24.66
N LYS A 198 -10.23 -13.31 24.68
CA LYS A 198 -11.59 -12.77 24.67
C LYS A 198 -12.12 -12.80 23.25
N ASN A 199 -12.95 -13.80 22.95
CA ASN A 199 -13.98 -13.69 21.92
C ASN A 199 -15.13 -12.82 22.43
#